data_AF-I1CU68-F1
#
_entry.id   AF-I1CU68-F1
#
_cell.length_a   1.000
_cell.length_b   1.000
_cell.length_c   1.000
_cell.angle_alpha   90.00
_cell.angle_beta   90.00
_cell.angle_gamma   90.00
#
_symmetry.space_group_name_H-M   'P 1'
#
loop_
_entity.id
_entity.type
_entity.pdbx_description
1 polymer ?
#
loop_
_entity_poly.entity_id
_entity_poly.type
_entity_poly.pdbx_seq_one_letter_code
_entity_poly.pdbx_strand_id
1 'polypeptide(L)'
;MFGDAVRHLPQSVKIWLKAVSLETENKAKKKVLRRALEFIPNSVKLWRAAVNLEENPEDAKVLLSRAVELVPLSVDLWLALARLETYENAQKVLNKARVACLIS
;
A
#
# COMPACT_ATOMS: atom_id res chain seq x y z
N MET A 1 -14.33 -21.30 0.24
CA MET A 1 -13.68 -20.43 -0.77
C MET A 1 -13.89 -18.98 -0.36
N PHE A 2 -12.87 -18.26 0.15
CA PHE A 2 -13.03 -16.86 0.61
C PHE A 2 -13.28 -15.84 -0.52
N GLY A 3 -13.19 -16.27 -1.78
CA GLY A 3 -13.59 -15.49 -2.94
C GLY A 3 -15.03 -14.97 -2.88
N ASP A 4 -15.94 -15.66 -2.19
CA ASP A 4 -17.34 -15.23 -2.06
C ASP A 4 -17.54 -14.13 -1.01
N ALA A 5 -16.79 -14.15 0.11
CA ALA A 5 -16.89 -13.11 1.13
C ALA A 5 -16.46 -11.72 0.61
N VAL A 6 -15.43 -11.71 -0.24
CA VAL A 6 -14.95 -10.51 -0.92
C VAL A 6 -15.96 -9.97 -1.94
N ARG A 7 -16.75 -10.85 -2.56
CA ARG A 7 -17.81 -10.45 -3.52
C ARG A 7 -18.97 -9.74 -2.83
N HIS A 8 -19.31 -10.13 -1.60
CA HIS A 8 -20.43 -9.54 -0.88
C HIS A 8 -20.08 -8.23 -0.15
N LEU A 9 -18.84 -8.04 0.30
CA LEU A 9 -18.40 -6.83 1.01
C LEU A 9 -16.99 -6.38 0.58
N PRO A 10 -16.82 -5.88 -0.66
CA PRO A 10 -15.51 -5.56 -1.23
C PRO A 10 -14.82 -4.35 -0.57
N GLN A 11 -15.56 -3.51 0.15
CA GLN A 11 -15.01 -2.30 0.79
C GLN A 11 -14.48 -2.50 2.21
N SER A 12 -14.52 -3.72 2.75
CA SER A 12 -14.02 -3.96 4.10
C SER A 12 -12.54 -4.37 4.10
N VAL A 13 -11.67 -3.46 4.54
CA VAL A 13 -10.23 -3.73 4.72
C VAL A 13 -9.96 -4.95 5.60
N LYS A 14 -10.79 -5.19 6.63
CA LYS A 14 -10.62 -6.33 7.55
C LYS A 14 -10.79 -7.68 6.84
N ILE A 15 -11.75 -7.78 5.91
CA ILE A 15 -12.02 -9.01 5.14
C ILE A 15 -10.82 -9.32 4.25
N TRP A 16 -10.30 -8.30 3.56
CA TRP A 16 -9.10 -8.44 2.74
C TRP A 16 -7.87 -8.86 3.54
N LEU A 17 -7.62 -8.23 4.68
CA LEU A 17 -6.50 -8.64 5.55
C LEU A 17 -6.67 -10.07 6.06
N LYS A 18 -7.90 -10.48 6.39
CA LYS A 18 -8.17 -11.86 6.78
C LYS A 18 -7.92 -12.83 5.62
N ALA A 19 -8.35 -12.50 4.41
CA ALA A 19 -8.07 -13.29 3.21
C ALA A 19 -6.56 -13.46 2.99
N VAL A 20 -5.78 -12.38 3.10
CA VAL A 20 -4.31 -12.41 2.99
C VAL A 20 -3.67 -13.29 4.08
N SER A 21 -4.18 -13.25 5.30
CA SER A 21 -3.65 -14.07 6.40
C SER A 21 -3.89 -15.57 6.24
N LEU A 22 -4.88 -15.95 5.42
CA LEU A 22 -5.24 -17.33 5.15
C LEU A 22 -4.44 -17.92 3.99
N GLU A 23 -3.96 -17.08 3.08
CA GLU A 23 -3.03 -17.50 2.03
C GLU A 23 -1.70 -17.87 2.66
N THR A 24 -1.12 -18.99 2.24
CA THR A 24 0.22 -19.42 2.64
C THR A 24 1.28 -18.81 1.73
N GLU A 25 1.02 -18.86 0.42
CA GLU A 25 1.92 -18.41 -0.64
C GLU A 25 2.02 -16.88 -0.73
N ASN A 26 3.25 -16.34 -0.72
CA ASN A 26 3.50 -14.90 -0.91
C ASN A 26 2.92 -14.38 -2.23
N LYS A 27 2.97 -15.18 -3.30
CA LYS A 27 2.38 -14.83 -4.60
C LYS A 27 0.86 -14.69 -4.52
N ALA A 28 0.19 -15.56 -3.78
CA ALA A 28 -1.27 -15.50 -3.59
C ALA A 28 -1.65 -14.27 -2.75
N LYS A 29 -0.94 -14.02 -1.65
CA LYS A 29 -1.10 -12.81 -0.82
C LYS A 29 -1.01 -11.52 -1.63
N LYS A 30 0.00 -11.41 -2.50
CA LYS A 30 0.17 -10.25 -3.40
C LYS A 30 -1.00 -10.10 -4.36
N LYS A 31 -1.51 -11.18 -4.95
CA LYS A 31 -2.71 -11.13 -5.82
C LYS A 31 -3.94 -10.64 -5.08
N VAL A 32 -4.17 -11.13 -3.87
CA VAL A 32 -5.30 -10.72 -3.02
C VAL A 32 -5.19 -9.23 -2.67
N LEU A 33 -4.00 -8.75 -2.27
CA LEU A 33 -3.79 -7.34 -1.93
C LEU A 33 -3.92 -6.41 -3.13
N ARG A 34 -3.41 -6.79 -4.31
CA ARG A 34 -3.60 -5.99 -5.53
C ARG A 34 -5.08 -5.82 -5.83
N ARG A 35 -5.85 -6.90 -5.73
CA ARG A 35 -7.31 -6.83 -5.89
C ARG A 35 -7.96 -5.98 -4.81
N ALA A 36 -7.52 -6.10 -3.55
CA ALA A 36 -8.00 -5.26 -2.45
C ALA A 36 -7.77 -3.76 -2.72
N LEU A 37 -6.62 -3.41 -3.27
CA LEU A 37 -6.24 -2.04 -3.61
C LEU A 37 -7.01 -1.49 -4.82
N GLU A 38 -7.48 -2.34 -5.73
CA GLU A 38 -8.42 -1.93 -6.80
C GLU A 38 -9.77 -1.49 -6.22
N PHE A 39 -10.25 -2.15 -5.15
CA PHE A 39 -11.51 -1.78 -4.49
C PHE A 39 -11.34 -0.67 -3.44
N ILE A 40 -10.21 -0.64 -2.74
CA ILE A 40 -9.93 0.28 -1.62
C ILE A 40 -8.52 0.88 -1.77
N PRO A 41 -8.31 1.75 -2.76
CA PRO A 41 -7.01 2.40 -2.97
C PRO A 41 -6.61 3.32 -1.81
N ASN A 42 -7.59 3.76 -1.01
CA ASN A 42 -7.38 4.77 0.03
C ASN A 42 -6.85 4.18 1.35
N SER A 43 -6.67 2.86 1.42
CA SER A 43 -6.34 2.17 2.67
C SER A 43 -4.84 2.03 2.89
N VAL A 44 -4.31 2.85 3.79
CA VAL A 44 -2.90 2.78 4.25
C VAL A 44 -2.51 1.39 4.77
N LYS A 45 -3.45 0.68 5.43
CA LYS A 45 -3.19 -0.66 5.98
C LYS A 45 -2.96 -1.69 4.87
N LEU A 46 -3.69 -1.61 3.76
CA LEU A 46 -3.50 -2.52 2.63
C LEU A 46 -2.19 -2.23 1.91
N TRP A 47 -1.86 -0.94 1.70
CA TRP A 47 -0.57 -0.55 1.13
C TRP A 47 0.61 -1.03 1.97
N ARG A 48 0.55 -0.84 3.30
CA ARG A 48 1.60 -1.34 4.21
C ARG A 48 1.74 -2.86 4.14
N ALA A 49 0.62 -3.59 4.09
CA ALA A 49 0.66 -5.04 3.94
C ALA A 49 1.25 -5.48 2.59
N ALA A 50 0.95 -4.77 1.50
CA ALA A 50 1.52 -5.04 0.17
C ALA A 50 3.03 -4.80 0.14
N VAL A 51 3.48 -3.68 0.70
CA VAL A 51 4.90 -3.31 0.77
C VAL A 51 5.68 -4.30 1.64
N ASN A 52 5.13 -4.72 2.77
CA ASN A 52 5.76 -5.71 3.65
C ASN A 52 5.92 -7.10 3.01
N LEU A 53 5.18 -7.41 1.94
CA LEU A 53 5.32 -8.67 1.19
C LEU A 53 6.33 -8.57 0.06
N GLU A 54 6.78 -7.37 -0.30
CA GLU A 54 7.84 -7.24 -1.29
C GLU A 54 9.20 -7.46 -0.64
N GLU A 55 9.93 -8.41 -1.20
CA GLU A 55 11.30 -8.75 -0.79
C GLU A 55 12.32 -7.82 -1.46
N ASN A 56 11.96 -7.28 -2.63
CA ASN A 56 12.79 -6.34 -3.36
C ASN A 56 12.47 -4.90 -2.91
N PRO A 57 13.47 -4.11 -2.49
CA PRO A 57 13.26 -2.72 -2.11
C PRO A 57 12.77 -1.86 -3.29
N GLU A 58 13.12 -2.21 -4.54
CA GLU A 58 12.67 -1.44 -5.70
C GLU A 58 11.18 -1.64 -6.01
N ASP A 59 10.68 -2.87 -5.89
CA ASP A 59 9.24 -3.14 -6.05
C ASP A 59 8.43 -2.45 -4.92
N ALA A 60 8.97 -2.46 -3.70
CA ALA A 60 8.40 -1.74 -2.56
C ALA A 60 8.33 -0.22 -2.80
N LYS A 61 9.36 0.39 -3.39
CA LYS A 61 9.36 1.81 -3.75
C LYS A 61 8.30 2.14 -4.79
N VAL A 62 8.15 1.32 -5.84
CA VAL A 62 7.13 1.53 -6.88
C VAL A 62 5.72 1.46 -6.28
N LEU A 63 5.46 0.48 -5.40
CA LEU A 63 4.19 0.37 -4.67
C LEU A 63 3.94 1.57 -3.76
N LEU A 64 4.94 2.02 -2.99
CA LEU A 64 4.81 3.18 -2.12
C LEU A 64 4.59 4.47 -2.91
N SER A 65 5.25 4.64 -4.05
CA SER A 65 5.07 5.80 -4.94
C SER A 65 3.63 5.92 -5.39
N ARG A 66 3.03 4.80 -5.81
CA ARG A 66 1.61 4.75 -6.16
C ARG A 66 0.71 4.97 -4.93
N ALA A 67 1.09 4.46 -3.77
CA ALA A 67 0.34 4.63 -2.53
C ALA A 67 0.26 6.10 -2.10
N VAL A 68 1.36 6.85 -2.20
CA VAL A 68 1.40 8.28 -1.84
C VAL A 68 0.67 9.17 -2.83
N GLU A 69 0.56 8.78 -4.10
CA GLU A 69 -0.29 9.47 -5.09
C GLU A 69 -1.78 9.29 -4.80
N LEU A 70 -2.19 8.08 -4.38
CA LEU A 70 -3.58 7.77 -4.06
C LEU A 70 -3.98 8.26 -2.66
N VAL A 71 -3.04 8.32 -1.72
CA VAL A 71 -3.26 8.73 -0.33
C VAL A 71 -2.23 9.78 0.09
N PRO A 72 -2.28 10.99 -0.49
CA PRO A 72 -1.30 12.04 -0.24
C PRO A 72 -1.30 12.51 1.22
N LEU A 73 -2.44 12.43 1.90
CA LEU A 73 -2.62 12.84 3.29
C LEU A 73 -1.90 11.94 4.31
N SER A 74 -1.48 10.74 3.91
CA SER A 74 -0.89 9.76 4.82
C SER A 74 0.62 9.96 4.97
N VAL A 75 1.02 10.71 5.99
CA VAL A 75 2.44 10.94 6.36
C VAL A 75 3.22 9.63 6.55
N ASP A 76 2.58 8.59 7.10
CA ASP A 76 3.19 7.26 7.28
C ASP A 76 3.76 6.65 5.98
N LEU A 77 3.06 6.84 4.85
CA LEU A 77 3.47 6.27 3.56
C LEU A 77 4.64 7.07 2.99
N TRP A 78 4.61 8.40 3.12
CA TRP A 78 5.71 9.27 2.73
C TRP A 78 6.98 8.98 3.53
N LEU A 79 6.86 8.76 4.84
CA LEU A 79 7.99 8.37 5.68
C LEU A 79 8.53 6.98 5.33
N ALA A 80 7.66 6.02 5.02
CA ALA A 80 8.09 4.71 4.56
C ALA A 80 8.87 4.81 3.23
N LEU A 81 8.39 5.62 2.29
CA LEU A 81 9.04 5.83 0.99
C LEU A 81 10.40 6.51 1.18
N ALA A 82 10.46 7.59 1.97
CA ALA A 82 11.69 8.31 2.26
C ALA A 82 12.76 7.42 2.94
N ARG A 83 12.36 6.40 3.72
CA ARG A 83 13.28 5.45 4.36
C ARG A 83 13.88 4.42 3.39
N LEU A 84 13.17 4.10 2.32
CA LEU A 84 13.66 3.20 1.27
C LEU A 84 14.56 3.93 0.27
N GLU A 85 14.40 5.25 0.16
CA GLU A 85 15.16 6.11 -0.73
C GLU A 85 16.53 6.51 -0.16
N THR A 86 17.44 6.95 -1.02
CA THR A 86 18.69 7.59 -0.59
C THR A 86 18.41 8.97 0.02
N TYR A 87 19.33 9.49 0.83
CA TYR A 87 19.17 10.78 1.51
C TYR A 87 18.73 11.92 0.59
N GLU A 88 19.36 12.06 -0.59
CA GLU A 88 19.03 13.12 -1.56
C GLU A 88 17.60 12.98 -2.12
N ASN A 89 17.17 11.76 -2.43
CA ASN A 89 15.84 11.53 -2.98
C ASN A 89 14.77 11.54 -1.87
N ALA A 90 15.08 11.10 -0.66
CA ALA A 90 14.23 11.21 0.51
C ALA A 90 13.83 12.68 0.77
N GLN A 91 14.76 13.61 0.61
CA GLN A 91 14.48 15.05 0.73
C GLN A 91 13.49 15.53 -0.34
N LYS A 92 13.63 15.07 -1.59
CA LYS A 92 12.68 15.38 -2.68
C LYS A 92 11.29 14.80 -2.38
N VAL A 93 11.23 13.57 -1.89
CA VAL A 93 10.01 12.88 -1.50
C VAL A 93 9.28 13.62 -0.37
N LEU A 94 10.00 14.01 0.69
CA LEU A 94 9.45 14.78 1.81
C LEU A 94 8.95 16.16 1.37
N ASN A 95 9.66 16.83 0.45
CA ASN A 95 9.19 18.08 -0.14
C ASN A 95 7.89 17.89 -0.94
N LYS A 96 7.79 16.81 -1.74
CA LYS A 96 6.55 16.45 -2.44
C LYS A 96 5.42 16.15 -1.46
N ALA A 97 5.69 15.40 -0.38
CA ALA A 97 4.73 15.12 0.67
C ALA A 97 4.17 16.39 1.30
N ARG A 98 5.06 17.33 1.66
CA ARG A 98 4.69 18.62 2.24
C ARG A 98 3.76 19.39 1.31
N VAL A 99 4.10 19.46 0.03
CA VAL A 99 3.27 20.11 -0.98
C VAL A 99 1.93 19.40 -1.10
N ALA A 100 1.91 18.08 -1.27
CA ALA A 100 0.69 17.29 -1.42
C ALA A 100 -0.29 17.43 -0.23
N CYS A 101 0.22 17.45 1.01
CA CYS A 101 -0.60 17.67 2.22
C CYS A 101 -1.12 19.11 2.35
N LEU A 102 -0.51 20.10 1.70
CA LEU A 102 -0.92 21.52 1.80
C LEU A 102 -2.02 21.89 0.80
N ILE A 103 -2.19 21.15 -0.29
CA ILE A 103 -3.16 21.47 -1.38
C ILE A 103 -4.38 20.55 -1.43
N SER A 104 -4.43 19.51 -0.59
CA SER A 104 -5.50 18.50 -0.58
C SER A 104 -6.57 18.75 0.48
#